data_AF-A0A2M7Z515-F1
#
_entry.id   AF-A0A2M7Z515-F1
#
_cell.length_a   1.000
_cell.length_b   1.000
_cell.length_c   1.000
_cell.angle_alpha   90.00
_cell.angle_beta   90.00
_cell.angle_gamma   90.00
#
_symmetry.space_group_name_H-M   'P 1'
#
loop_
_entity.id
_entity.type
_entity.pdbx_description
1 polymer ?
#
loop_
_entity_poly.entity_id
_entity_poly.type
_entity_poly.pdbx_seq_one_letter_code
_entity_poly.pdbx_strand_id
1 'polypeptide(L)'
;MKNFFWALFIIIFLSSVIKADFSLAQQKVEINFFYSAICPHCEKEKEFLKELKEKYPEIEIKEYEVISNPENKEILNQFYEKYQVPEKDKGWVPITF
;
A
#
# COMPACT_ATOMS: atom_id res chain seq x y z
N MET A 1 -40.55 -40.91 7.63
CA MET A 1 -40.27 -39.75 8.51
C MET A 1 -38.80 -39.64 8.94
N LYS A 2 -38.08 -40.75 9.19
CA LYS A 2 -36.64 -40.73 9.58
C LYS A 2 -35.72 -40.09 8.53
N ASN A 3 -36.01 -40.30 7.25
CA ASN A 3 -35.21 -39.78 6.12
C ASN A 3 -35.38 -38.26 5.93
N PHE A 4 -36.52 -37.71 6.35
CA PHE A 4 -36.81 -36.27 6.28
C PHE A 4 -36.04 -35.51 7.37
N PHE A 5 -35.97 -36.07 8.58
CA PHE A 5 -35.14 -35.53 9.67
C PHE A 5 -33.65 -35.53 9.34
N TRP A 6 -33.17 -36.57 8.66
CA TRP A 6 -31.77 -36.65 8.27
C TRP A 6 -31.41 -35.66 7.16
N ALA A 7 -32.33 -35.45 6.20
CA ALA A 7 -32.16 -34.42 5.17
C ALA A 7 -32.11 -33.00 5.78
N LEU A 8 -32.96 -32.70 6.77
CA LEU A 8 -32.95 -31.41 7.46
C LEU A 8 -31.63 -31.17 8.22
N PHE A 9 -31.10 -32.23 8.84
CA PHE A 9 -29.83 -32.18 9.57
C PHE A 9 -28.63 -31.96 8.65
N ILE A 10 -28.65 -32.59 7.46
CA ILE A 10 -27.61 -32.41 6.43
C ILE A 10 -27.67 -30.98 5.86
N ILE A 11 -28.86 -30.41 5.64
CA ILE A 11 -29.01 -29.04 5.13
C ILE A 11 -28.50 -28.00 6.14
N ILE A 12 -28.83 -28.17 7.42
CA ILE A 12 -28.33 -27.29 8.50
C ILE A 12 -26.80 -27.40 8.60
N PHE A 13 -26.25 -28.62 8.53
CA PHE A 13 -24.81 -28.84 8.56
C PHE A 13 -24.10 -28.24 7.34
N LEU A 14 -24.68 -28.35 6.13
CA LEU A 14 -24.15 -27.73 4.92
C LEU A 14 -24.15 -26.20 4.99
N SER A 15 -25.20 -25.60 5.58
CA SER A 15 -25.33 -24.13 5.66
C SER A 15 -24.29 -23.48 6.57
N SER A 16 -23.79 -24.18 7.60
CA SER A 16 -22.72 -23.68 8.48
C SER A 16 -21.35 -23.62 7.80
N VAL A 17 -21.13 -24.35 6.70
CA VAL A 17 -19.82 -24.41 6.02
C VAL A 17 -19.62 -23.22 5.05
N ILE A 18 -20.68 -22.48 4.70
CA ILE A 18 -20.62 -21.43 3.65
C ILE A 18 -20.32 -20.03 4.22
N LYS A 19 -19.96 -19.90 5.50
CA LYS A 19 -19.39 -18.63 6.02
C LYS A 19 -17.92 -18.49 5.63
N ALA A 20 -17.66 -18.53 4.32
CA ALA A 20 -16.40 -18.04 3.78
C ALA A 20 -16.57 -16.53 3.60
N ASP A 21 -16.09 -15.76 4.57
CA ASP A 21 -15.91 -14.32 4.39
C ASP A 21 -14.87 -14.12 3.29
N PHE A 22 -15.34 -13.95 2.05
CA PHE A 22 -14.53 -13.42 0.96
C PHE A 22 -14.22 -11.95 1.29
N SER A 23 -13.26 -11.76 2.20
CA SER A 23 -12.59 -10.49 2.34
C SER A 23 -11.79 -10.26 1.07
N LEU A 24 -12.35 -9.51 0.13
CA LEU A 24 -11.58 -8.81 -0.89
C LEU A 24 -10.80 -7.70 -0.16
N ALA A 25 -9.80 -8.08 0.63
CA ALA A 25 -8.76 -7.15 1.05
C ALA A 25 -8.05 -6.76 -0.25
N GLN A 26 -8.54 -5.70 -0.90
CA GLN A 26 -7.87 -5.11 -2.04
C GLN A 26 -6.53 -4.63 -1.50
N GLN A 27 -5.49 -5.42 -1.78
CA GLN A 27 -4.18 -5.25 -1.21
C GLN A 27 -3.64 -3.93 -1.78
N LYS A 28 -3.76 -2.88 -0.98
CA LYS A 28 -3.35 -1.54 -1.40
C LYS A 28 -1.86 -1.57 -1.75
N VAL A 29 -1.53 -0.98 -2.89
CA VAL A 29 -0.14 -0.82 -3.30
C VAL A 29 0.33 0.51 -2.73
N GLU A 30 1.24 0.47 -1.77
CA GLU A 30 1.79 1.68 -1.17
C GLU A 30 2.99 2.19 -1.96
N ILE A 31 3.01 3.48 -2.28
CA ILE A 31 4.15 4.18 -2.85
C ILE A 31 4.61 5.23 -1.85
N ASN A 32 5.87 5.17 -1.43
CA ASN A 32 6.47 6.14 -0.51
C ASN A 32 7.30 7.15 -1.30
N PHE A 33 6.78 8.35 -1.46
CA PHE A 33 7.38 9.44 -2.21
C PHE A 33 8.09 10.43 -1.29
N PHE A 34 9.42 10.48 -1.38
CA PHE A 34 10.24 11.42 -0.64
C PHE A 34 10.67 12.57 -1.55
N TYR A 35 10.43 13.79 -1.10
CA TYR A 35 10.57 14.99 -1.92
C TYR A 35 11.13 16.16 -1.13
N SER A 36 11.39 17.26 -1.84
CA SER A 36 11.57 18.56 -1.21
C SER A 36 10.76 19.65 -1.91
N ALA A 37 10.27 20.62 -1.13
CA ALA A 37 9.55 21.79 -1.67
C ALA A 37 10.42 22.67 -2.58
N ILE A 38 11.75 22.59 -2.47
CA ILE A 38 12.69 23.36 -3.30
C ILE A 38 13.23 22.57 -4.52
N CYS A 39 12.67 21.38 -4.79
CA CYS A 39 13.11 20.47 -5.84
C CYS A 39 12.17 20.57 -7.06
N PRO A 40 12.60 21.20 -8.18
CA PRO A 40 11.72 21.37 -9.35
C PRO A 40 11.30 20.06 -10.02
N HIS A 41 12.12 19.01 -9.90
CA HIS A 41 11.81 17.69 -10.47
C HIS A 41 10.76 16.94 -9.65
N CYS A 42 10.64 17.25 -8.36
CA CYS A 42 9.70 16.62 -7.45
C CYS A 42 8.25 17.00 -7.79
N GLU A 43 8.01 18.22 -8.27
CA GLU A 43 6.67 18.64 -8.73
C GLU A 43 6.17 17.80 -9.91
N LYS A 44 7.06 17.45 -10.85
CA LYS A 44 6.69 16.61 -11.99
C LYS A 44 6.32 15.18 -11.57
N GLU A 45 7.05 14.62 -10.62
CA GLU A 45 6.73 13.28 -10.10
C GLU A 45 5.44 13.30 -9.29
N LYS A 46 5.18 14.38 -8.53
CA LYS A 46 3.92 14.57 -7.80
C LYS A 46 2.70 14.59 -8.74
N GLU A 47 2.79 15.29 -9.87
CA GLU A 47 1.74 15.28 -10.90
C GLU A 47 1.55 13.88 -11.49
N PHE A 48 2.63 13.19 -11.85
CA PHE A 48 2.57 11.81 -12.34
C PHE A 48 1.93 10.85 -11.34
N LEU A 49 2.31 10.91 -10.07
CA LEU A 49 1.76 10.06 -9.02
C LEU A 49 0.26 10.34 -8.81
N LYS A 50 -0.18 11.60 -8.91
CA LYS A 50 -1.60 11.95 -8.87
C LYS A 50 -2.38 11.27 -10.00
N GLU A 51 -1.90 11.38 -11.25
CA GLU A 51 -2.52 10.70 -12.41
C GLU A 51 -2.52 9.18 -12.25
N LEU A 52 -1.43 8.63 -11.69
CA LEU A 52 -1.31 7.19 -11.44
C LEU A 52 -2.36 6.70 -10.45
N LYS A 53 -2.61 7.45 -9.37
CA LYS A 53 -3.65 7.14 -8.38
C LYS A 53 -5.07 7.25 -8.95
N GLU A 54 -5.31 8.19 -9.85
CA GLU A 54 -6.61 8.28 -10.55
C GLU A 54 -6.87 7.04 -11.43
N LYS A 55 -5.81 6.49 -12.03
CA LYS A 55 -5.89 5.27 -12.86
C LYS A 55 -5.96 3.98 -12.04
N TYR A 56 -5.31 3.93 -10.88
CA TYR A 56 -5.23 2.77 -10.00
C TYR A 56 -5.65 3.17 -8.57
N PRO A 57 -6.96 3.15 -8.25
CA PRO A 57 -7.48 3.60 -6.96
C PRO A 57 -6.99 2.81 -5.74
N GLU A 58 -6.46 1.60 -5.96
CA GLU A 58 -5.80 0.78 -4.94
C GLU A 58 -4.44 1.32 -4.50
N ILE A 59 -3.86 2.28 -5.23
CA ILE A 59 -2.58 2.90 -4.88
C ILE A 59 -2.78 3.90 -3.73
N GLU A 60 -1.98 3.73 -2.68
CA GLU A 60 -1.85 4.68 -1.59
C GLU A 60 -0.49 5.38 -1.68
N ILE A 61 -0.51 6.69 -1.90
CA ILE A 61 0.71 7.51 -1.97
C ILE A 61 0.94 8.15 -0.61
N LYS A 62 2.11 7.92 -0.03
CA LYS A 62 2.59 8.62 1.17
C LYS A 62 3.69 9.60 0.77
N GLU A 63 3.49 10.87 1.10
CA GLU A 63 4.41 11.95 0.73
C GLU A 63 5.23 12.41 1.95
N TYR A 64 6.55 12.49 1.78
CA TYR A 64 7.49 12.85 2.84
C TYR A 64 8.43 13.98 2.38
N GLU A 65 8.24 15.20 2.92
CA GLU A 65 9.19 16.29 2.70
C GLU A 65 10.40 16.07 3.60
N VAL A 66 11.62 15.98 3.06
CA VAL A 66 12.81 15.53 3.81
C VAL A 66 13.82 16.63 4.17
N ILE A 67 13.60 17.87 3.74
CA ILE A 67 14.52 18.99 4.00
C ILE A 67 14.08 19.79 5.23
N SER A 68 12.80 20.10 5.32
CA SER A 68 12.18 20.85 6.42
C SER A 68 11.69 19.96 7.56
N ASN A 69 11.56 18.64 7.33
CA ASN A 69 11.12 17.69 8.35
C ASN A 69 12.19 16.59 8.61
N PRO A 70 12.95 16.71 9.71
CA PRO A 70 13.95 15.72 10.11
C PRO A 70 13.39 14.31 10.39
N GLU A 71 12.15 14.20 10.85
CA GLU A 71 11.51 12.90 11.11
C GLU A 71 11.30 12.13 9.81
N ASN A 72 10.83 12.82 8.77
CA ASN A 72 10.70 12.24 7.43
C ASN A 72 12.04 11.83 6.82
N LYS A 73 13.10 12.58 7.10
CA LYS A 73 14.46 12.20 6.69
C LYS A 73 14.92 10.90 7.35
N GLU A 74 14.54 10.68 8.61
CA GLU A 74 14.81 9.42 9.29
C GLU A 74 14.01 8.26 8.70
N ILE A 75 12.76 8.48 8.31
CA ILE A 75 11.98 7.50 7.55
C ILE A 75 12.70 7.14 6.25
N LEU A 76 13.22 8.12 5.49
CA LEU A 76 14.00 7.86 4.27
C LEU A 76 15.24 7.00 4.56
N ASN A 77 15.96 7.27 5.66
CA ASN A 77 17.10 6.44 6.07
C ASN A 77 16.66 4.99 6.33
N GLN A 78 15.54 4.77 6.99
CA GLN A 78 15.00 3.42 7.22
C GLN A 78 14.70 2.69 5.90
N PHE A 79 14.19 3.41 4.89
CA PHE A 79 13.97 2.84 3.56
C PHE A 79 15.29 2.49 2.86
N TYR A 80 16.30 3.35 2.94
CA TYR A 80 17.64 3.04 2.42
C TYR A 80 18.22 1.77 3.03
N GLU A 81 18.10 1.60 4.36
CA GLU A 81 18.59 0.41 5.04
C GLU A 81 17.76 -0.83 4.67
N LYS A 82 16.44 -0.71 4.67
CA LYS A 82 15.50 -1.81 4.34
C LYS A 82 15.77 -2.40 2.96
N TYR A 83 16.03 -1.53 1.97
CA TYR A 83 16.23 -1.94 0.58
C TYR A 83 17.72 -2.02 0.18
N GLN A 84 18.64 -1.88 1.14
CA GLN A 84 20.09 -1.99 0.94
C GLN A 84 20.58 -1.07 -0.19
N VAL A 85 20.09 0.17 -0.21
CA VAL A 85 20.45 1.15 -1.24
C VAL A 85 21.94 1.50 -1.10
N PRO A 86 22.74 1.42 -2.19
CA PRO A 86 24.17 1.76 -2.13
C PRO A 86 24.37 3.21 -1.69
N GLU A 87 25.39 3.47 -0.87
CA GLU A 87 25.71 4.83 -0.37
C GLU A 87 25.79 5.89 -1.48
N LYS A 88 26.35 5.55 -2.64
CA LYS A 88 26.47 6.45 -3.79
C LYS A 88 25.12 6.90 -4.38
N ASP A 89 24.06 6.15 -4.10
CA ASP A 89 22.71 6.38 -4.62
C ASP A 89 21.79 7.03 -3.54
N LYS A 90 22.26 7.19 -2.30
CA LYS A 90 21.52 7.84 -1.20
C LYS A 90 21.57 9.37 -1.30
N GLY A 91 20.54 10.03 -0.74
CA GLY A 91 20.51 11.46 -0.48
C GLY A 91 19.91 12.34 -1.59
N TRP A 92 19.42 11.74 -2.67
CA TRP A 92 18.78 12.45 -3.78
C TRP A 92 17.26 12.43 -3.65
N VAL A 93 16.61 13.49 -4.13
CA VAL A 93 15.16 13.57 -4.34
C VAL A 93 14.89 14.09 -5.77
N PRO A 94 13.77 13.73 -6.41
CA PRO A 94 12.73 12.84 -5.88
C PRO A 94 13.19 11.39 -5.77
N ILE A 95 12.64 10.64 -4.80
CA ILE A 95 12.86 9.19 -4.66
C ILE A 95 11.57 8.51 -4.21
N THR A 96 11.25 7.38 -4.87
CA THR A 96 10.08 6.55 -4.60
C THR A 96 10.47 5.11 -4.27
N PHE A 97 9.75 4.50 -3.33
CA PHE A 97 9.87 3.10 -2.93
C PHE A 97 8.51 2.40 -2.91
#